data_AF-A0A935XBQ4-F1
#
_entry.id   AF-A0A935XBQ4-F1
#
_cell.length_a   1.000
_cell.length_b   1.000
_cell.length_c   1.000
_cell.angle_alpha   90.00
_cell.angle_beta   90.00
_cell.angle_gamma   90.00
#
_symmetry.space_group_name_H-M   'P 1'
#
loop_
_entity.id
_entity.type
_entity.pdbx_description
1 polymer ?
#
loop_
_entity_poly.entity_id
_entity_poly.type
_entity_poly.pdbx_seq_one_letter_code
_entity_poly.pdbx_strand_id
1 'polypeptide(L)'
;MIHEASLHFRRRAALCLALALLAGAGSVLAADLCATGGLGKGRGWVAGVDGDSTSPDPDPVGGMGGTGIVADARRSIGTVIGTVTRFGSICVNGIEIEFNDGVPITVRGERATAAAIGLGQVVRVATDLKTGHPVARSIATEDAVSGPVTTRDTASQTFAVMGRTVRMGRDSMVALSGPVVPDIGTHVTVSGIAQPDGTVVASRLEYRDPRTDVHVTGLGSRFRWRVHRRGRRDGASSDGDDGRRYAAGAEVSVSGRWQDDELRAITVTRDPLTPGPGPESGWVSLEGFYVRCEGDSSSHAVSGIPVTAAASMTPGQWVGRRVVVLGTWRQDATLEIVGIGTSSLDESGEGAPAPALQTGLCRPPSSQRAGDQ
;
A
#
# COMPACT_ATOMS: atom_id res chain seq x y z
N MET A 1 18.18 53.07 -39.04
CA MET A 1 18.22 51.59 -39.12
C MET A 1 19.34 50.96 -38.28
N ILE A 2 19.61 51.39 -37.03
CA ILE A 2 20.58 50.70 -36.12
C ILE A 2 20.11 50.76 -34.64
N HIS A 3 18.79 50.84 -34.37
CA HIS A 3 18.30 50.97 -32.98
C HIS A 3 17.11 50.08 -32.60
N GLU A 4 16.84 49.01 -33.35
CA GLU A 4 15.80 48.02 -32.98
C GLU A 4 16.33 46.59 -32.79
N ALA A 5 17.61 46.32 -33.04
CA ALA A 5 18.15 44.95 -32.98
C ALA A 5 18.61 44.49 -31.58
N SER A 6 18.59 45.34 -30.55
CA SER A 6 19.19 45.01 -29.24
C SER A 6 18.22 44.47 -28.19
N LEU A 7 16.90 44.59 -28.39
CA LEU A 7 15.91 44.14 -27.40
C LEU A 7 15.53 42.65 -27.51
N HIS A 8 15.74 42.01 -28.66
CA HIS A 8 15.38 40.60 -28.85
C HIS A 8 16.39 39.60 -28.28
N PHE A 9 17.64 40.01 -28.05
CA PHE A 9 18.67 39.12 -27.50
C PHE A 9 18.55 38.98 -25.97
N ARG A 10 18.16 40.04 -25.25
CA ARG A 10 18.02 40.01 -23.78
C ARG A 10 16.78 39.28 -23.28
N ARG A 11 15.73 39.12 -24.12
CA ARG A 11 14.52 38.35 -23.75
C ARG A 11 14.67 36.83 -23.91
N ARG A 12 15.62 36.36 -24.74
CA ARG A 12 15.85 34.91 -24.92
C ARG A 12 16.77 34.30 -23.85
N ALA A 13 17.70 35.09 -23.28
CA ALA A 13 18.54 34.64 -22.17
C ALA A 13 17.79 34.48 -20.84
N ALA A 14 16.75 35.30 -20.59
CA ALA A 14 15.93 35.20 -19.38
C ALA A 14 14.96 33.99 -19.39
N LEU A 15 14.58 33.48 -20.57
CA LEU A 15 13.69 32.33 -20.69
C LEU A 15 14.42 30.99 -20.45
N CYS A 16 15.71 30.89 -20.78
CA CYS A 16 16.50 29.69 -20.50
C CYS A 16 16.87 29.54 -19.02
N LEU A 17 17.00 30.64 -18.26
CA LEU A 17 17.30 30.57 -16.83
C LEU A 17 16.06 30.22 -15.98
N ALA A 18 14.85 30.54 -16.47
CA ALA A 18 13.59 30.13 -15.82
C ALA A 18 13.23 28.66 -16.08
N LEU A 19 13.64 28.09 -17.23
CA LEU A 19 13.41 26.66 -17.53
C LEU A 19 14.38 25.72 -16.79
N ALA A 20 15.56 26.19 -16.42
CA ALA A 20 16.54 25.40 -15.67
C ALA A 20 16.23 25.26 -14.16
N LEU A 21 15.34 26.11 -13.62
CA LEU A 21 14.87 26.04 -12.23
C LEU A 21 13.65 25.11 -12.04
N LEU A 22 13.02 24.64 -13.13
CA LEU A 22 11.91 23.69 -13.09
C LEU A 22 12.33 22.22 -13.24
N ALA A 23 13.60 21.96 -13.56
CA ALA A 23 14.13 20.60 -13.66
C ALA A 23 14.62 20.01 -12.31
N GLY A 24 14.54 20.78 -11.21
CA GLY A 24 15.05 20.37 -9.89
C GLY A 24 13.99 19.92 -8.86
N ALA A 25 12.70 19.94 -9.19
CA ALA A 25 11.64 19.66 -8.22
C ALA A 25 11.20 18.18 -8.15
N GLY A 26 11.79 17.30 -8.97
CA GLY A 26 11.39 15.90 -9.07
C GLY A 26 11.93 14.97 -7.97
N SER A 27 12.94 15.40 -7.20
CA SER A 27 13.69 14.47 -6.34
C SER A 27 13.30 14.49 -4.86
N VAL A 28 12.56 15.48 -4.36
CA VAL A 28 12.31 15.62 -2.92
C VAL A 28 11.32 14.57 -2.35
N LEU A 29 10.59 13.85 -3.21
CA LEU A 29 9.52 12.93 -2.79
C LEU A 29 9.99 11.51 -2.46
N ALA A 30 11.17 11.07 -2.96
CA ALA A 30 11.69 9.73 -2.68
C ALA A 30 12.40 9.65 -1.32
N ALA A 31 13.09 10.73 -0.93
CA ALA A 31 13.73 10.87 0.39
C ALA A 31 12.79 10.55 1.56
N ASP A 32 11.53 11.00 1.50
CA ASP A 32 10.58 10.83 2.60
C ASP A 32 10.13 9.38 2.82
N LEU A 33 10.09 8.53 1.80
CA LEU A 33 9.57 7.16 1.96
C LEU A 33 10.46 6.26 2.81
N CYS A 34 11.78 6.51 2.78
CA CYS A 34 12.73 5.79 3.63
C CYS A 34 13.13 6.61 4.89
N ALA A 35 13.11 7.95 4.83
CA ALA A 35 13.48 8.80 5.97
C ALA A 35 12.34 9.02 6.97
N THR A 36 11.07 9.02 6.52
CA THR A 36 9.88 9.16 7.36
C THR A 36 9.10 7.87 7.53
N GLY A 37 9.73 6.73 7.17
CA GLY A 37 9.16 5.38 7.10
C GLY A 37 7.95 5.17 8.01
N GLY A 38 6.88 4.60 7.43
CA GLY A 38 5.48 4.57 7.89
C GLY A 38 5.18 4.03 9.30
N LEU A 39 6.17 3.94 10.17
CA LEU A 39 6.02 3.88 11.61
C LEU A 39 6.89 4.99 12.17
N GLY A 40 6.28 6.15 12.44
CA GLY A 40 6.94 7.26 13.10
C GLY A 40 7.78 6.76 14.28
N LYS A 41 8.96 7.37 14.48
CA LYS A 41 9.82 7.14 15.65
C LYS A 41 9.09 7.58 16.93
N GLY A 42 8.08 6.82 17.33
CA GLY A 42 7.32 6.92 18.56
C GLY A 42 7.93 5.94 19.55
N ARG A 43 8.34 6.48 20.70
CA ARG A 43 8.86 5.74 21.85
C ARG A 43 7.94 4.56 22.20
N GLY A 44 8.54 3.38 22.37
CA GLY A 44 8.12 2.28 23.24
C GLY A 44 6.66 1.83 23.15
N TRP A 45 6.46 0.65 22.58
CA TRP A 45 5.39 -0.24 23.03
C TRP A 45 5.67 -0.59 24.50
N VAL A 46 4.95 0.02 25.44
CA VAL A 46 4.92 -0.46 26.83
C VAL A 46 3.76 -1.45 26.92
N ALA A 47 4.05 -2.72 26.66
CA ALA A 47 3.25 -3.81 27.18
C ALA A 47 3.78 -4.11 28.59
N GLY A 48 3.01 -3.77 29.62
CA GLY A 48 3.30 -4.21 30.97
C GLY A 48 3.08 -5.72 31.07
N VAL A 49 4.12 -6.45 31.45
CA VAL A 49 4.05 -7.82 32.00
C VAL A 49 5.35 -8.06 32.77
N ASP A 50 5.22 -8.16 34.08
CA ASP A 50 6.25 -8.69 34.98
C ASP A 50 6.42 -10.20 34.71
N GLY A 51 7.66 -10.68 34.57
CA GLY A 51 7.90 -12.10 34.34
C GLY A 51 9.36 -12.45 34.09
N ASP A 52 10.03 -12.83 35.16
CA ASP A 52 11.34 -13.48 35.28
C ASP A 52 11.52 -14.72 34.39
N SER A 53 12.67 -14.85 33.70
CA SER A 53 13.63 -15.98 33.81
C SER A 53 14.51 -16.19 32.56
N THR A 54 15.82 -16.07 32.81
CA THR A 54 16.97 -16.86 32.33
C THR A 54 17.11 -17.26 30.85
N SER A 55 18.14 -16.67 30.21
CA SER A 55 18.81 -17.13 28.99
C SER A 55 19.57 -18.45 29.18
N PRO A 56 19.76 -19.21 28.08
CA PRO A 56 21.08 -19.77 27.79
C PRO A 56 21.59 -19.33 26.40
N ASP A 57 22.91 -19.21 26.31
CA ASP A 57 23.70 -18.74 25.16
C ASP A 57 23.53 -19.59 23.87
N PRO A 58 23.86 -19.03 22.69
CA PRO A 58 23.77 -19.72 21.41
C PRO A 58 25.06 -20.51 21.11
N ASP A 59 24.93 -21.80 20.78
CA ASP A 59 26.02 -22.56 20.16
C ASP A 59 25.91 -22.56 18.61
N PRO A 60 27.03 -22.44 17.88
CA PRO A 60 27.05 -22.23 16.44
C PRO A 60 27.43 -23.52 15.68
N VAL A 61 26.61 -23.97 14.71
CA VAL A 61 27.10 -24.84 13.62
C VAL A 61 26.36 -24.51 12.33
N GLY A 62 27.15 -24.11 11.32
CA GLY A 62 26.71 -23.91 9.96
C GLY A 62 26.43 -25.22 9.21
N GLY A 63 25.46 -25.16 8.30
CA GLY A 63 25.17 -26.20 7.32
C GLY A 63 24.37 -25.58 6.18
N MET A 64 24.99 -25.49 5.00
CA MET A 64 24.36 -25.07 3.75
C MET A 64 23.46 -26.19 3.22
N GLY A 65 22.23 -25.84 2.80
CA GLY A 65 21.38 -26.70 1.99
C GLY A 65 20.05 -27.06 2.66
N GLY A 66 19.01 -26.30 2.31
CA GLY A 66 17.62 -26.57 2.71
C GLY A 66 16.90 -25.29 3.08
N THR A 67 16.19 -24.65 2.14
CA THR A 67 15.21 -23.59 2.47
C THR A 67 13.92 -24.18 3.08
N GLY A 68 14.08 -25.27 3.84
CA GLY A 68 13.04 -25.84 4.66
C GLY A 68 12.67 -24.83 5.73
N ILE A 69 11.62 -24.05 5.47
CA ILE A 69 10.82 -23.43 6.53
C ILE A 69 10.17 -24.61 7.28
N VAL A 70 10.93 -25.26 8.16
CA VAL A 70 10.42 -26.27 9.09
C VAL A 70 10.01 -25.55 10.36
N ALA A 71 8.84 -25.96 10.85
CA ALA A 71 8.04 -25.41 11.94
C ALA A 71 8.86 -24.95 13.16
N ASP A 72 8.77 -23.66 13.43
CA ASP A 72 9.02 -23.06 14.73
C ASP A 72 7.73 -22.30 15.09
N ALA A 73 7.32 -22.22 16.35
CA ALA A 73 5.97 -21.77 16.73
C ALA A 73 5.64 -20.34 16.27
N ARG A 74 6.67 -19.48 16.08
CA ARG A 74 6.57 -18.14 15.46
C ARG A 74 6.36 -18.16 13.93
N ARG A 75 6.40 -19.33 13.31
CA ARG A 75 6.11 -19.58 11.89
C ARG A 75 4.64 -19.92 11.63
N SER A 76 3.82 -20.10 12.67
CA SER A 76 2.40 -20.44 12.51
C SER A 76 1.51 -19.23 12.25
N ILE A 77 1.99 -18.00 12.47
CA ILE A 77 1.22 -16.78 12.27
C ILE A 77 1.78 -16.02 11.08
N GLY A 78 0.91 -15.44 10.27
CA GLY A 78 1.30 -14.71 9.07
C GLY A 78 0.48 -13.45 8.82
N THR A 79 1.02 -12.53 8.03
CA THR A 79 0.27 -11.40 7.48
C THR A 79 0.44 -11.36 5.96
N VAL A 80 -0.67 -11.34 5.24
CA VAL A 80 -0.68 -11.18 3.77
C VAL A 80 -1.31 -9.84 3.43
N ILE A 81 -0.57 -8.98 2.75
CA ILE A 81 -1.04 -7.68 2.26
C ILE A 81 -0.90 -7.67 0.75
N GLY A 82 -2.02 -7.50 0.05
CA GLY A 82 -2.02 -7.48 -1.41
C GLY A 82 -3.40 -7.56 -2.00
N THR A 83 -3.44 -7.75 -3.31
CA THR A 83 -4.67 -7.70 -4.11
C THR A 83 -5.35 -9.06 -4.18
N VAL A 84 -6.68 -9.10 -3.96
CA VAL A 84 -7.49 -10.30 -4.15
C VAL A 84 -7.63 -10.61 -5.63
N THR A 85 -7.19 -11.79 -6.06
CA THR A 85 -7.22 -12.21 -7.48
C THR A 85 -8.22 -13.33 -7.78
N ARG A 86 -8.74 -14.01 -6.74
CA ARG A 86 -9.73 -15.10 -6.90
C ARG A 86 -10.57 -15.36 -5.64
N PHE A 87 -11.72 -16.01 -5.83
CA PHE A 87 -12.61 -16.57 -4.79
C PHE A 87 -12.67 -18.11 -4.80
N GLY A 88 -13.17 -18.70 -3.70
CA GLY A 88 -13.13 -20.14 -3.38
C GLY A 88 -12.48 -20.48 -2.03
N SER A 89 -12.24 -19.46 -1.18
CA SER A 89 -10.96 -19.11 -0.54
C SER A 89 -10.42 -17.85 -1.25
N ILE A 90 -9.82 -16.91 -0.52
CA ILE A 90 -9.26 -15.72 -1.19
C ILE A 90 -7.85 -16.03 -1.64
N CYS A 91 -7.54 -15.68 -2.89
CA CYS A 91 -6.19 -15.70 -3.42
C CYS A 91 -5.57 -14.31 -3.31
N VAL A 92 -4.51 -14.19 -2.52
CA VAL A 92 -3.76 -12.94 -2.34
C VAL A 92 -2.28 -13.26 -2.48
N ASN A 93 -1.56 -12.56 -3.35
CA ASN A 93 -0.12 -12.78 -3.60
C ASN A 93 0.22 -14.22 -4.05
N GLY A 94 -0.73 -14.94 -4.65
CA GLY A 94 -0.58 -16.36 -5.01
C GLY A 94 -0.78 -17.34 -3.86
N ILE A 95 -1.05 -16.83 -2.65
CA ILE A 95 -1.39 -17.61 -1.45
C ILE A 95 -2.91 -17.76 -1.36
N GLU A 96 -3.36 -19.00 -1.30
CA GLU A 96 -4.73 -19.38 -1.01
C GLU A 96 -4.97 -19.32 0.50
N ILE A 97 -5.95 -18.52 0.92
CA ILE A 97 -6.28 -18.31 2.32
C ILE A 97 -7.73 -18.72 2.56
N GLU A 98 -7.92 -19.70 3.43
CA GLU A 98 -9.23 -20.15 3.86
C GLU A 98 -9.82 -19.17 4.87
N PHE A 99 -11.12 -18.92 4.80
CA PHE A 99 -11.85 -18.14 5.79
C PHE A 99 -13.32 -18.58 5.83
N ASN A 100 -14.00 -18.32 6.94
CA ASN A 100 -15.42 -18.63 7.14
C ASN A 100 -16.17 -17.39 7.66
N ASP A 101 -17.48 -17.51 7.83
CA ASP A 101 -18.35 -16.40 8.28
C ASP A 101 -18.04 -15.88 9.69
N GLY A 102 -17.28 -16.65 10.49
CA GLY A 102 -16.83 -16.23 11.81
C GLY A 102 -15.61 -15.31 11.80
N VAL A 103 -14.91 -15.17 10.66
CA VAL A 103 -13.75 -14.31 10.54
C VAL A 103 -14.19 -12.84 10.58
N PRO A 104 -13.66 -12.01 11.50
CA PRO A 104 -13.94 -10.58 11.51
C PRO A 104 -13.40 -9.91 10.25
N ILE A 105 -14.28 -9.19 9.55
CA ILE A 105 -13.96 -8.44 8.34
C ILE A 105 -14.25 -6.97 8.58
N THR A 106 -13.32 -6.09 8.18
CA THR A 106 -13.51 -4.64 8.21
C THR A 106 -13.24 -4.00 6.86
N VAL A 107 -14.11 -3.08 6.44
CA VAL A 107 -13.97 -2.23 5.25
C VAL A 107 -13.91 -0.79 5.73
N ARG A 108 -12.82 -0.05 5.47
CA ARG A 108 -12.67 1.35 5.92
C ARG A 108 -12.83 1.49 7.44
N GLY A 109 -12.26 0.54 8.18
CA GLY A 109 -12.40 0.42 9.65
C GLY A 109 -13.78 -0.03 10.17
N GLU A 110 -14.80 -0.17 9.33
CA GLU A 110 -16.15 -0.57 9.74
C GLU A 110 -16.39 -2.07 9.54
N ARG A 111 -17.16 -2.71 10.45
CA ARG A 111 -17.45 -4.15 10.36
C ARG A 111 -18.25 -4.47 9.10
N ALA A 112 -17.81 -5.48 8.36
CA ALA A 112 -18.43 -5.91 7.10
C ALA A 112 -18.58 -7.44 7.05
N THR A 113 -19.14 -7.93 5.94
CA THR A 113 -19.27 -9.37 5.64
C THR A 113 -18.36 -9.76 4.49
N ALA A 114 -18.22 -11.06 4.23
CA ALA A 114 -17.44 -11.59 3.12
C ALA A 114 -17.87 -11.03 1.75
N ALA A 115 -19.15 -10.72 1.59
CA ALA A 115 -19.71 -10.15 0.36
C ALA A 115 -19.17 -8.74 0.02
N ALA A 116 -18.55 -8.06 0.99
CA ALA A 116 -17.94 -6.75 0.78
C ALA A 116 -16.51 -6.82 0.22
N ILE A 117 -15.91 -8.01 0.16
CA ILE A 117 -14.60 -8.24 -0.46
C ILE A 117 -14.82 -8.53 -1.94
N GLY A 118 -14.16 -7.75 -2.80
CA GLY A 118 -14.19 -7.87 -4.25
C GLY A 118 -12.86 -8.33 -4.84
N LEU A 119 -12.90 -8.92 -6.03
CA LEU A 119 -11.69 -9.11 -6.85
C LEU A 119 -11.08 -7.75 -7.22
N GLY A 120 -9.75 -7.66 -7.23
CA GLY A 120 -9.01 -6.43 -7.45
C GLY A 120 -8.91 -5.53 -6.20
N GLN A 121 -9.53 -5.90 -5.08
CA GLN A 121 -9.45 -5.13 -3.85
C GLN A 121 -8.15 -5.44 -3.09
N VAL A 122 -7.54 -4.43 -2.48
CA VAL A 122 -6.35 -4.61 -1.64
C VAL A 122 -6.81 -4.94 -0.22
N VAL A 123 -6.24 -6.00 0.34
CA VAL A 123 -6.60 -6.53 1.67
C VAL A 123 -5.35 -6.74 2.51
N ARG A 124 -5.54 -6.67 3.83
CA ARG A 124 -4.62 -7.20 4.83
C ARG A 124 -5.30 -8.36 5.53
N VAL A 125 -4.66 -9.52 5.49
CA VAL A 125 -5.15 -10.75 6.11
C VAL A 125 -4.19 -11.18 7.19
N ALA A 126 -4.64 -11.20 8.44
CA ALA A 126 -3.92 -11.90 9.49
C ALA A 126 -4.26 -13.38 9.42
N THR A 127 -3.27 -14.26 9.48
CA THR A 127 -3.44 -15.70 9.27
C THR A 127 -2.81 -16.52 10.39
N ASP A 128 -3.38 -17.68 10.64
CA ASP A 128 -2.70 -18.82 11.27
C ASP A 128 -2.41 -19.88 10.19
N LEU A 129 -1.46 -20.78 10.46
CA LEU A 129 -1.24 -22.00 9.69
C LEU A 129 -1.94 -23.17 10.38
N LYS A 130 -2.99 -23.69 9.75
CA LYS A 130 -3.66 -24.93 10.17
C LYS A 130 -3.25 -26.05 9.22
N THR A 131 -2.60 -27.08 9.74
CA THR A 131 -2.09 -28.21 8.93
C THR A 131 -1.24 -27.76 7.73
N GLY A 132 -0.49 -26.65 7.89
CA GLY A 132 0.31 -26.04 6.83
C GLY A 132 -0.44 -25.11 5.87
N HIS A 133 -1.76 -24.99 5.99
CA HIS A 133 -2.58 -24.10 5.14
C HIS A 133 -2.89 -22.78 5.87
N PRO A 134 -2.71 -21.62 5.20
CA PRO A 134 -3.12 -20.33 5.76
C PRO A 134 -4.64 -20.24 5.96
N VAL A 135 -5.05 -19.91 7.18
CA VAL A 135 -6.44 -19.66 7.57
C VAL A 135 -6.55 -18.26 8.16
N ALA A 136 -7.49 -17.47 7.65
CA ALA A 136 -7.68 -16.09 8.09
C ALA A 136 -8.18 -16.04 9.53
N ARG A 137 -7.56 -15.15 10.32
CA ARG A 137 -8.01 -14.71 11.64
C ARG A 137 -8.75 -13.38 11.57
N SER A 138 -8.38 -12.53 10.63
CA SER A 138 -9.08 -11.28 10.34
C SER A 138 -8.73 -10.81 8.94
N ILE A 139 -9.67 -10.08 8.32
CA ILE A 139 -9.46 -9.45 7.02
C ILE A 139 -9.82 -7.98 7.15
N ALA A 140 -8.90 -7.10 6.78
CA ALA A 140 -9.16 -5.68 6.65
C ALA A 140 -9.00 -5.26 5.19
N THR A 141 -9.79 -4.31 4.75
CA THR A 141 -9.64 -3.68 3.45
C THR A 141 -9.88 -2.19 3.53
N GLU A 142 -9.06 -1.46 2.80
CA GLU A 142 -9.17 -0.02 2.62
C GLU A 142 -9.10 0.28 1.13
N ASP A 143 -9.85 1.29 0.73
CA ASP A 143 -9.72 1.88 -0.59
C ASP A 143 -8.61 2.92 -0.56
N ALA A 144 -7.87 3.06 -1.65
CA ALA A 144 -6.86 4.10 -1.74
C ALA A 144 -7.56 5.48 -1.71
N VAL A 145 -8.64 5.62 -2.45
CA VAL A 145 -9.42 6.86 -2.51
C VAL A 145 -10.85 6.61 -2.94
N SER A 146 -11.80 7.30 -2.31
CA SER A 146 -13.22 7.28 -2.63
C SER A 146 -13.78 8.69 -2.60
N GLY A 147 -14.30 9.17 -3.73
CA GLY A 147 -14.83 10.53 -3.84
C GLY A 147 -15.03 10.96 -5.30
N PRO A 148 -15.26 12.27 -5.55
CA PRO A 148 -15.42 12.78 -6.89
C PRO A 148 -14.10 12.80 -7.66
N VAL A 149 -14.18 12.48 -8.95
CA VAL A 149 -13.10 12.76 -9.91
C VAL A 149 -12.95 14.28 -10.06
N THR A 150 -11.77 14.80 -9.77
CA THR A 150 -11.43 16.23 -9.85
C THR A 150 -10.70 16.60 -11.13
N THR A 151 -9.95 15.66 -11.72
CA THR A 151 -9.25 15.86 -13.00
C THR A 151 -9.27 14.59 -13.82
N ARG A 152 -9.14 14.72 -15.15
CA ARG A 152 -8.96 13.59 -16.06
C ARG A 152 -8.03 13.97 -17.21
N ASP A 153 -7.22 13.00 -17.62
CA ASP A 153 -6.40 13.06 -18.83
C ASP A 153 -6.57 11.74 -19.60
N THR A 154 -7.33 11.82 -20.68
CA THR A 154 -7.62 10.66 -21.53
C THR A 154 -6.40 10.24 -22.37
N ALA A 155 -5.45 11.14 -22.63
CA ALA A 155 -4.25 10.82 -23.42
C ALA A 155 -3.28 9.96 -22.62
N SER A 156 -3.09 10.27 -21.34
CA SER A 156 -2.26 9.46 -20.42
C SER A 156 -3.03 8.34 -19.72
N GLN A 157 -4.35 8.23 -19.94
CA GLN A 157 -5.27 7.33 -19.23
C GLN A 157 -5.18 7.47 -17.70
N THR A 158 -5.08 8.71 -17.23
CA THR A 158 -5.03 9.03 -15.81
C THR A 158 -6.20 9.92 -15.40
N PHE A 159 -6.54 9.89 -14.12
CA PHE A 159 -7.51 10.78 -13.51
C PHE A 159 -7.09 11.07 -12.07
N ALA A 160 -7.69 12.09 -11.44
CA ALA A 160 -7.51 12.29 -10.00
C ALA A 160 -8.84 12.24 -9.27
N VAL A 161 -8.86 11.60 -8.12
CA VAL A 161 -9.99 11.59 -7.19
C VAL A 161 -9.59 12.41 -5.99
N MET A 162 -10.33 13.49 -5.70
CA MET A 162 -9.98 14.43 -4.62
C MET A 162 -8.51 14.92 -4.68
N GLY A 163 -7.98 15.13 -5.88
CA GLY A 163 -6.58 15.54 -6.10
C GLY A 163 -5.53 14.42 -6.03
N ARG A 164 -5.91 13.17 -5.73
CA ARG A 164 -5.01 12.01 -5.77
C ARG A 164 -4.98 11.40 -7.16
N THR A 165 -3.83 11.43 -7.83
CA THR A 165 -3.64 10.82 -9.15
C THR A 165 -3.84 9.31 -9.10
N VAL A 166 -4.61 8.81 -10.05
CA VAL A 166 -4.94 7.40 -10.27
C VAL A 166 -4.58 7.05 -11.71
N ARG A 167 -3.90 5.91 -11.85
CA ARG A 167 -3.60 5.27 -13.12
C ARG A 167 -4.13 3.85 -13.07
N MET A 168 -4.75 3.41 -14.15
CA MET A 168 -5.26 2.05 -14.24
C MET A 168 -4.10 1.08 -14.49
N GLY A 169 -3.95 0.07 -13.64
CA GLY A 169 -3.08 -1.07 -13.92
C GLY A 169 -3.65 -1.95 -15.04
N ARG A 170 -2.81 -2.73 -15.73
CA ARG A 170 -3.22 -3.59 -16.86
C ARG A 170 -4.40 -4.51 -16.53
N ASP A 171 -4.36 -5.12 -15.35
CA ASP A 171 -5.38 -6.07 -14.88
C ASP A 171 -6.40 -5.43 -13.93
N SER A 172 -6.56 -4.10 -14.02
CA SER A 172 -7.56 -3.40 -13.22
C SER A 172 -8.96 -3.90 -13.53
N MET A 173 -9.71 -4.20 -12.48
CA MET A 173 -11.11 -4.53 -12.60
C MET A 173 -11.95 -3.27 -12.53
N VAL A 174 -12.60 -2.89 -13.62
CA VAL A 174 -13.66 -1.89 -13.57
C VAL A 174 -14.95 -2.60 -13.19
N ALA A 175 -15.30 -2.48 -11.91
CA ALA A 175 -16.53 -3.02 -11.39
C ALA A 175 -17.69 -2.14 -11.86
N LEU A 176 -18.48 -2.69 -12.80
CA LEU A 176 -19.62 -2.09 -13.50
C LEU A 176 -19.27 -1.14 -14.65
N SER A 177 -20.23 -1.00 -15.57
CA SER A 177 -20.15 -0.58 -16.98
C SER A 177 -19.73 0.87 -17.28
N GLY A 178 -18.85 1.47 -16.50
CA GLY A 178 -18.34 2.82 -16.75
C GLY A 178 -17.02 2.85 -17.52
N PRO A 179 -16.61 4.02 -18.04
CA PRO A 179 -15.31 4.18 -18.69
C PRO A 179 -14.14 3.93 -17.73
N VAL A 180 -13.00 3.55 -18.30
CA VAL A 180 -11.73 3.34 -17.57
C VAL A 180 -11.19 4.65 -16.98
N VAL A 181 -11.51 5.78 -17.60
CA VAL A 181 -11.23 7.13 -17.12
C VAL A 181 -12.58 7.82 -16.89
N PRO A 182 -13.06 7.95 -15.64
CA PRO A 182 -14.36 8.54 -15.35
C PRO A 182 -14.41 10.04 -15.64
N ASP A 183 -15.61 10.56 -15.87
CA ASP A 183 -15.84 11.99 -16.04
C ASP A 183 -15.69 12.76 -14.71
N ILE A 184 -15.27 14.02 -14.81
CA ILE A 184 -15.15 14.93 -13.67
C ILE A 184 -16.50 15.04 -12.92
N GLY A 185 -16.45 14.99 -11.60
CA GLY A 185 -17.63 14.99 -10.71
C GLY A 185 -18.20 13.60 -10.44
N THR A 186 -17.84 12.59 -11.25
CA THR A 186 -18.27 11.22 -11.00
C THR A 186 -17.67 10.70 -9.70
N HIS A 187 -18.51 10.14 -8.84
CA HIS A 187 -18.03 9.53 -7.61
C HIS A 187 -17.58 8.10 -7.87
N VAL A 188 -16.35 7.83 -7.46
CA VAL A 188 -15.73 6.53 -7.63
C VAL A 188 -15.00 6.10 -6.36
N THR A 189 -14.86 4.81 -6.19
CA THR A 189 -13.99 4.17 -5.20
C THR A 189 -12.89 3.44 -5.95
N VAL A 190 -11.65 3.65 -5.52
CA VAL A 190 -10.45 3.08 -6.13
C VAL A 190 -9.70 2.27 -5.09
N SER A 191 -9.59 0.97 -5.31
CA SER A 191 -8.62 0.13 -4.60
C SER A 191 -7.36 0.00 -5.47
N GLY A 192 -6.19 0.07 -4.84
CA GLY A 192 -4.92 0.01 -5.55
C GLY A 192 -3.73 0.25 -4.63
N ILE A 193 -2.53 0.15 -5.19
CA ILE A 193 -1.28 0.34 -4.47
C ILE A 193 -0.66 1.67 -4.87
N ALA A 194 -0.22 2.45 -3.89
CA ALA A 194 0.44 3.71 -4.14
C ALA A 194 1.88 3.47 -4.62
N GLN A 195 2.24 4.13 -5.71
CA GLN A 195 3.61 4.33 -6.14
C GLN A 195 4.32 5.32 -5.19
N PRO A 196 5.67 5.34 -5.23
CA PRO A 196 6.48 6.24 -4.41
C PRO A 196 6.08 7.72 -4.56
N ASP A 197 5.80 8.13 -5.79
CA ASP A 197 5.35 9.48 -6.17
C ASP A 197 3.94 9.83 -5.66
N GLY A 198 3.21 8.86 -5.10
CA GLY A 198 1.84 9.02 -4.60
C GLY A 198 0.74 8.66 -5.60
N THR A 199 1.09 8.36 -6.86
CA THR A 199 0.16 7.87 -7.87
C THR A 199 -0.41 6.52 -7.43
N VAL A 200 -1.73 6.35 -7.45
CA VAL A 200 -2.35 5.05 -7.17
C VAL A 200 -2.40 4.25 -8.46
N VAL A 201 -1.76 3.08 -8.46
CA VAL A 201 -1.98 2.08 -9.50
C VAL A 201 -3.20 1.27 -9.09
N ALA A 202 -4.32 1.59 -9.73
CA ALA A 202 -5.60 0.97 -9.45
C ALA A 202 -5.55 -0.52 -9.81
N SER A 203 -6.19 -1.33 -8.98
CA SER A 203 -6.52 -2.73 -9.24
C SER A 203 -8.03 -2.95 -9.29
N ARG A 204 -8.81 -2.01 -8.73
CA ARG A 204 -10.26 -1.98 -8.81
C ARG A 204 -10.79 -0.56 -8.87
N LEU A 205 -11.74 -0.31 -9.76
CA LEU A 205 -12.49 0.93 -9.88
C LEU A 205 -13.98 0.64 -9.78
N GLU A 206 -14.68 1.30 -8.87
CA GLU A 206 -16.12 1.19 -8.66
C GLU A 206 -16.80 2.54 -8.78
N TYR A 207 -17.95 2.59 -9.45
CA TYR A 207 -18.80 3.77 -9.49
C TYR A 207 -19.72 3.82 -8.27
N ARG A 208 -19.88 5.01 -7.67
CA ARG A 208 -20.62 5.21 -6.42
C ARG A 208 -21.67 6.33 -6.54
N ASP A 209 -22.68 6.26 -5.67
CA ASP A 209 -23.61 7.37 -5.49
C ASP A 209 -22.88 8.57 -4.85
N PRO A 210 -23.07 9.80 -5.35
CA PRO A 210 -22.46 11.02 -4.80
C PRO A 210 -22.77 11.33 -3.34
N ARG A 211 -23.77 10.67 -2.73
CA ARG A 211 -24.12 10.83 -1.32
C ARG A 211 -23.28 9.96 -0.38
N THR A 212 -22.43 9.09 -0.93
CA THR A 212 -21.53 8.25 -0.13
C THR A 212 -20.45 9.12 0.51
N ASP A 213 -20.12 8.85 1.77
CA ASP A 213 -18.99 9.52 2.41
C ASP A 213 -17.69 9.25 1.65
N VAL A 214 -16.84 10.27 1.61
CA VAL A 214 -15.55 10.21 0.94
C VAL A 214 -14.47 9.70 1.88
N HIS A 215 -13.44 9.11 1.29
CA HIS A 215 -12.38 8.43 2.02
C HIS A 215 -11.06 8.51 1.26
N VAL A 216 -9.94 8.58 1.98
CA VAL A 216 -8.60 8.54 1.39
C VAL A 216 -7.60 7.95 2.38
N THR A 217 -6.68 7.13 1.88
CA THR A 217 -5.52 6.63 2.64
C THR A 217 -4.21 7.24 2.19
N GLY A 218 -3.20 7.26 3.05
CA GLY A 218 -1.83 7.58 2.70
C GLY A 218 -1.15 8.45 3.75
N LEU A 219 0.02 9.00 3.42
CA LEU A 219 0.74 9.89 4.34
C LEU A 219 -0.10 11.13 4.66
N GLY A 220 -0.35 11.38 5.94
CA GLY A 220 -1.21 12.49 6.38
C GLY A 220 -0.75 13.88 5.91
N SER A 221 0.54 14.04 5.57
CA SER A 221 1.13 15.25 5.00
C SER A 221 0.79 15.48 3.52
N ARG A 222 0.31 14.46 2.79
CA ARG A 222 0.04 14.54 1.34
C ARG A 222 -1.37 15.05 1.00
N PHE A 223 -2.25 15.18 1.98
CA PHE A 223 -3.66 15.55 1.74
C PHE A 223 -4.02 16.89 2.36
N ARG A 224 -4.85 17.65 1.65
CA ARG A 224 -5.53 18.82 2.21
C ARG A 224 -6.86 18.38 2.80
N TRP A 225 -7.00 18.48 4.11
CA TRP A 225 -8.22 18.12 4.84
C TRP A 225 -8.40 19.02 6.07
N ARG A 226 -9.65 19.18 6.51
CA ARG A 226 -10.01 19.91 7.74
C ARG A 226 -10.81 19.03 8.67
N VAL A 227 -10.44 19.00 9.95
CA VAL A 227 -11.22 18.33 11.00
C VAL A 227 -12.50 19.10 11.25
N HIS A 228 -13.65 18.45 11.10
CA HIS A 228 -14.93 18.98 11.55
C HIS A 228 -15.25 18.48 12.96
N ARG A 229 -14.96 19.26 14.01
CA ARG A 229 -15.41 18.90 15.37
C ARG A 229 -16.90 19.19 15.54
N ARG A 230 -17.70 18.15 15.77
CA ARG A 230 -19.10 18.31 16.23
C ARG A 230 -19.11 18.38 17.76
N GLY A 231 -19.27 19.58 18.31
CA GLY A 231 -19.71 19.81 19.69
C GLY A 231 -18.63 19.75 20.79
N ARG A 232 -17.94 20.87 21.01
CA ARG A 232 -17.55 21.29 22.38
C ARG A 232 -17.79 22.79 22.48
N ARG A 233 -18.88 23.19 23.15
CA ARG A 233 -19.08 24.57 23.62
C ARG A 233 -18.17 24.73 24.83
N ASP A 234 -16.92 25.09 24.60
CA ASP A 234 -16.09 25.82 25.54
C ASP A 234 -15.05 26.55 24.68
N GLY A 235 -15.01 27.86 24.80
CA GLY A 235 -14.25 28.75 23.92
C GLY A 235 -12.76 28.41 23.90
N ALA A 236 -12.34 27.69 22.88
CA ALA A 236 -10.96 27.61 22.41
C ALA A 236 -10.99 27.19 20.93
N SER A 237 -10.91 28.19 20.05
CA SER A 237 -10.58 27.97 18.65
C SER A 237 -9.13 27.48 18.59
N SER A 238 -8.93 26.17 18.48
CA SER A 238 -7.67 25.59 18.01
C SER A 238 -7.87 25.07 16.60
N ASP A 239 -7.65 25.98 15.65
CA ASP A 239 -7.23 25.63 14.30
C ASP A 239 -5.91 24.83 14.44
N GLY A 240 -5.92 23.53 14.08
CA GLY A 240 -4.71 22.75 13.86
C GLY A 240 -4.01 22.09 15.06
N ASP A 241 -4.59 21.02 15.64
CA ASP A 241 -3.84 20.16 16.58
C ASP A 241 -3.99 18.63 16.39
N ASP A 242 -5.08 18.12 15.80
CA ASP A 242 -5.18 16.66 15.53
C ASP A 242 -4.41 16.22 14.27
N GLY A 243 -4.26 17.11 13.27
CA GLY A 243 -3.37 16.87 12.11
C GLY A 243 -1.87 16.86 12.48
N ARG A 244 -1.51 17.33 13.69
CA ARG A 244 -0.16 17.24 14.25
C ARG A 244 0.06 15.98 15.09
N ARG A 245 -1.01 15.36 15.61
CA ARG A 245 -0.94 14.10 16.40
C ARG A 245 -0.61 12.89 15.55
N TYR A 246 -1.12 12.84 14.33
CA TYR A 246 -0.65 11.89 13.32
C TYR A 246 0.60 12.51 12.70
N ALA A 247 1.74 12.30 13.37
CA ALA A 247 3.02 12.87 13.03
C ALA A 247 3.28 12.81 11.51
N ALA A 248 3.84 13.88 10.96
CA ALA A 248 4.37 13.89 9.59
C ALA A 248 5.13 12.57 9.33
N GLY A 249 4.61 11.75 8.40
CA GLY A 249 5.12 10.41 8.09
C GLY A 249 4.18 9.24 8.43
N ALA A 250 3.13 9.43 9.23
CA ALA A 250 2.16 8.37 9.49
C ALA A 250 1.20 8.16 8.31
N GLU A 251 0.97 6.91 7.95
CA GLU A 251 -0.06 6.51 7.01
C GLU A 251 -1.42 6.46 7.73
N VAL A 252 -2.38 7.23 7.21
CA VAL A 252 -3.68 7.47 7.83
C VAL A 252 -4.80 7.08 6.88
N SER A 253 -5.94 6.72 7.46
CA SER A 253 -7.22 6.56 6.78
C SER A 253 -8.12 7.71 7.23
N VAL A 254 -8.56 8.53 6.29
CA VAL A 254 -9.37 9.74 6.56
C VAL A 254 -10.71 9.58 5.87
N SER A 255 -11.80 9.71 6.62
CA SER A 255 -13.16 9.71 6.07
C SER A 255 -13.95 10.95 6.45
N GLY A 256 -14.89 11.34 5.61
CA GLY A 256 -15.72 12.52 5.86
C GLY A 256 -16.54 12.96 4.66
N ARG A 257 -16.68 14.28 4.50
CA ARG A 257 -17.51 14.89 3.47
C ARG A 257 -16.65 15.73 2.52
N TRP A 258 -16.91 15.62 1.22
CA TRP A 258 -16.31 16.49 0.22
C TRP A 258 -17.14 17.77 0.08
N GLN A 259 -16.54 18.94 0.36
CA GLN A 259 -17.19 20.25 0.26
C GLN A 259 -16.16 21.29 -0.16
N ASP A 260 -16.52 22.18 -1.09
CA ASP A 260 -15.66 23.30 -1.52
C ASP A 260 -14.26 22.86 -1.99
N ASP A 261 -14.18 21.74 -2.71
CA ASP A 261 -12.94 21.08 -3.15
C ASP A 261 -11.98 20.68 -2.01
N GLU A 262 -12.55 20.44 -0.82
CA GLU A 262 -11.82 20.07 0.38
C GLU A 262 -12.48 18.90 1.11
N LEU A 263 -11.65 17.99 1.63
CA LEU A 263 -12.10 16.92 2.52
C LEU A 263 -12.34 17.48 3.93
N ARG A 264 -13.61 17.61 4.32
CA ARG A 264 -14.00 17.85 5.71
C ARG A 264 -14.01 16.51 6.45
N ALA A 265 -12.89 16.20 7.09
CA ALA A 265 -12.66 14.99 7.84
C ALA A 265 -13.59 14.90 9.05
N ILE A 266 -14.24 13.75 9.19
CA ILE A 266 -15.06 13.35 10.33
C ILE A 266 -14.24 12.39 11.20
N THR A 267 -13.57 11.43 10.56
CA THR A 267 -12.76 10.41 11.23
C THR A 267 -11.35 10.40 10.63
N VAL A 268 -10.35 10.31 11.50
CA VAL A 268 -8.95 10.07 11.13
C VAL A 268 -8.45 8.91 11.98
N THR A 269 -8.01 7.84 11.33
CA THR A 269 -7.38 6.70 12.00
C THR A 269 -6.03 6.40 11.37
N ARG A 270 -5.23 5.56 12.03
CA ARG A 270 -4.12 4.89 11.34
C ARG A 270 -4.72 4.01 10.24
N ASP A 271 -4.06 3.94 9.09
CA ASP A 271 -4.46 3.01 8.04
C ASP A 271 -4.24 1.56 8.53
N PRO A 272 -5.30 0.73 8.58
CA PRO A 272 -5.17 -0.67 9.02
C PRO A 272 -4.39 -1.54 8.03
N LEU A 273 -4.17 -1.10 6.78
CA LEU A 273 -3.31 -1.77 5.82
C LEU A 273 -1.82 -1.43 6.00
N THR A 274 -1.46 -0.42 6.80
CA THR A 274 -0.06 -0.07 7.04
C THR A 274 0.71 -1.29 7.59
N PRO A 275 1.69 -1.80 6.84
CA PRO A 275 2.49 -2.92 7.30
C PRO A 275 3.32 -2.52 8.52
N GLY A 276 3.47 -3.43 9.48
CA GLY A 276 4.36 -3.23 10.61
C GLY A 276 4.42 -4.44 11.52
N PRO A 277 5.41 -4.50 12.44
CA PRO A 277 5.44 -5.54 13.44
C PRO A 277 4.24 -5.38 14.38
N GLY A 278 3.32 -6.34 14.32
CA GLY A 278 2.23 -6.49 15.28
C GLY A 278 2.68 -7.27 16.53
N PRO A 279 1.84 -7.33 17.58
CA PRO A 279 2.13 -8.09 18.80
C PRO A 279 2.39 -9.58 18.55
N GLU A 280 1.92 -10.13 17.42
CA GLU A 280 2.12 -11.51 16.99
C GLU A 280 2.82 -11.56 15.62
N SER A 281 3.96 -10.90 15.50
CA SER A 281 4.71 -10.84 14.22
C SER A 281 5.29 -12.20 13.84
N GLY A 282 4.77 -12.79 12.77
CA GLY A 282 5.34 -13.96 12.10
C GLY A 282 5.80 -13.64 10.67
N TRP A 283 5.52 -14.52 9.72
CA TRP A 283 5.90 -14.30 8.33
C TRP A 283 5.00 -13.24 7.66
N VAL A 284 5.53 -12.56 6.65
CA VAL A 284 4.84 -11.49 5.92
C VAL A 284 4.95 -11.74 4.43
N SER A 285 3.81 -11.73 3.73
CA SER A 285 3.74 -11.59 2.28
C SER A 285 3.21 -10.19 1.95
N LEU A 286 4.03 -9.33 1.35
CA LEU A 286 3.70 -7.93 1.08
C LEU A 286 3.79 -7.66 -0.42
N GLU A 287 2.69 -7.18 -0.99
CA GLU A 287 2.64 -6.60 -2.32
C GLU A 287 2.95 -5.10 -2.26
N GLY A 288 3.82 -4.61 -3.14
CA GLY A 288 4.21 -3.21 -3.13
C GLY A 288 5.17 -2.80 -4.25
N PHE A 289 5.48 -1.51 -4.32
CA PHE A 289 6.52 -1.01 -5.23
C PHE A 289 7.88 -1.07 -4.56
N TYR A 290 8.85 -1.71 -5.22
CA TYR A 290 10.23 -1.78 -4.74
C TYR A 290 10.98 -0.51 -5.12
N VAL A 291 11.61 0.14 -4.15
CA VAL A 291 12.38 1.36 -4.35
C VAL A 291 13.79 1.22 -3.81
N ARG A 292 14.68 2.05 -4.37
CA ARG A 292 15.95 2.38 -3.75
C ARG A 292 15.78 3.69 -2.99
N CYS A 293 16.19 3.70 -1.74
CA CYS A 293 16.15 4.89 -0.91
C CYS A 293 17.13 5.95 -1.42
N GLU A 294 16.78 7.21 -1.25
CA GLU A 294 17.65 8.32 -1.65
C GLU A 294 18.75 8.54 -0.59
N GLY A 295 19.98 8.85 -1.03
CA GLY A 295 21.12 9.08 -0.13
C GLY A 295 21.90 7.84 0.30
N ASP A 296 21.36 6.63 0.11
CA ASP A 296 22.07 5.36 0.33
C ASP A 296 21.69 4.35 -0.76
N SER A 297 22.66 4.01 -1.62
CA SER A 297 22.44 3.10 -2.75
C SER A 297 22.20 1.65 -2.34
N SER A 298 22.48 1.29 -1.09
CA SER A 298 22.27 -0.03 -0.51
C SER A 298 20.95 -0.17 0.25
N SER A 299 20.27 0.95 0.52
CA SER A 299 19.01 0.98 1.25
C SER A 299 17.82 0.88 0.28
N HIS A 300 16.86 0.04 0.66
CA HIS A 300 15.71 -0.30 -0.17
C HIS A 300 14.44 -0.33 0.67
N ALA A 301 13.30 -0.13 0.02
CA ALA A 301 12.00 -0.25 0.65
C ALA A 301 10.95 -0.86 -0.29
N VAL A 302 9.90 -1.43 0.30
CA VAL A 302 8.68 -1.86 -0.39
C VAL A 302 7.49 -1.17 0.25
N SER A 303 6.77 -0.35 -0.51
CA SER A 303 5.63 0.44 0.00
C SER A 303 5.97 1.25 1.27
N GLY A 304 7.16 1.86 1.32
CA GLY A 304 7.62 2.66 2.48
C GLY A 304 8.15 1.86 3.67
N ILE A 305 8.22 0.51 3.56
CA ILE A 305 8.81 -0.36 4.55
C ILE A 305 10.27 -0.65 4.19
N PRO A 306 11.25 -0.30 5.05
CA PRO A 306 12.65 -0.67 4.83
C PRO A 306 12.80 -2.19 4.69
N VAL A 307 13.55 -2.63 3.68
CA VAL A 307 13.82 -4.05 3.45
C VAL A 307 15.31 -4.33 3.48
N THR A 308 15.67 -5.51 4.00
CA THR A 308 17.01 -6.07 3.84
C THR A 308 16.92 -7.33 2.99
N ALA A 309 17.66 -7.33 1.90
CA ALA A 309 17.67 -8.44 0.96
C ALA A 309 18.64 -9.54 1.40
N ALA A 310 18.25 -10.81 1.25
CA ALA A 310 19.18 -11.92 1.38
C ALA A 310 20.34 -11.78 0.36
N ALA A 311 21.53 -12.28 0.72
CA ALA A 311 22.75 -12.11 -0.07
C ALA A 311 22.66 -12.64 -1.52
N SER A 312 21.71 -13.53 -1.80
CA SER A 312 21.46 -14.11 -3.14
C SER A 312 20.59 -13.23 -4.04
N MET A 313 20.09 -12.10 -3.56
CA MET A 313 19.20 -11.22 -4.31
C MET A 313 19.99 -10.07 -4.93
N THR A 314 19.61 -9.66 -6.15
CA THR A 314 20.14 -8.45 -6.81
C THR A 314 19.07 -7.35 -6.77
N PRO A 315 19.11 -6.43 -5.79
CA PRO A 315 18.04 -5.44 -5.54
C PRO A 315 17.74 -4.51 -6.73
N GLY A 316 18.77 -4.19 -7.52
CA GLY A 316 18.66 -3.22 -8.61
C GLY A 316 17.65 -3.60 -9.70
N GLN A 317 17.42 -4.89 -9.95
CA GLN A 317 16.50 -5.34 -11.01
C GLN A 317 15.02 -5.10 -10.66
N TRP A 318 14.71 -4.88 -9.38
CA TRP A 318 13.35 -4.74 -8.87
C TRP A 318 12.91 -3.29 -8.74
N VAL A 319 13.85 -2.33 -8.77
CA VAL A 319 13.56 -0.91 -8.57
C VAL A 319 12.52 -0.40 -9.58
N GLY A 320 11.47 0.22 -9.05
CA GLY A 320 10.35 0.77 -9.83
C GLY A 320 9.27 -0.26 -10.17
N ARG A 321 9.48 -1.55 -9.86
CA ARG A 321 8.55 -2.63 -10.18
C ARG A 321 7.58 -2.90 -9.05
N ARG A 322 6.40 -3.42 -9.41
CA ARG A 322 5.43 -3.96 -8.46
C ARG A 322 5.82 -5.40 -8.14
N VAL A 323 6.15 -5.65 -6.88
CA VAL A 323 6.68 -6.93 -6.40
C VAL A 323 5.81 -7.50 -5.30
N VAL A 324 5.94 -8.80 -5.09
CA VAL A 324 5.55 -9.48 -3.87
C VAL A 324 6.83 -9.92 -3.16
N VAL A 325 6.97 -9.54 -1.89
CA VAL A 325 8.06 -10.00 -1.02
C VAL A 325 7.53 -10.93 0.06
N LEU A 326 8.33 -11.95 0.40
CA LEU A 326 8.10 -12.84 1.53
C LEU A 326 9.23 -12.64 2.54
N GLY A 327 8.91 -12.47 3.81
CA GLY A 327 9.91 -12.16 4.83
C GLY A 327 9.42 -12.22 6.27
N THR A 328 10.25 -11.72 7.18
CA THR A 328 9.94 -11.58 8.61
C THR A 328 10.39 -10.22 9.14
N TRP A 329 9.67 -9.69 10.12
CA TRP A 329 10.06 -8.44 10.78
C TRP A 329 11.30 -8.62 11.65
N ARG A 330 12.25 -7.69 11.54
CA ARG A 330 13.33 -7.50 12.49
C ARG A 330 12.87 -6.60 13.65
N GLN A 331 13.65 -6.55 14.73
CA GLN A 331 13.34 -5.77 15.92
C GLN A 331 13.27 -4.25 15.65
N ASP A 332 13.93 -3.77 14.60
CA ASP A 332 13.95 -2.38 14.16
C ASP A 332 12.82 -2.03 13.17
N ALA A 333 11.85 -2.93 12.99
CA ALA A 333 10.77 -2.82 12.00
C ALA A 333 11.24 -2.84 10.52
N THR A 334 12.46 -3.28 10.26
CA THR A 334 12.92 -3.62 8.91
C THR A 334 12.36 -4.99 8.52
N LEU A 335 11.89 -5.15 7.28
CA LEU A 335 11.45 -6.43 6.75
C LEU A 335 12.64 -7.17 6.13
N GLU A 336 13.03 -8.29 6.72
CA GLU A 336 14.03 -9.19 6.16
C GLU A 336 13.38 -10.08 5.12
N ILE A 337 13.69 -9.86 3.85
CA ILE A 337 13.07 -10.58 2.74
C ILE A 337 13.86 -11.84 2.42
N VAL A 338 13.16 -12.97 2.42
CA VAL A 338 13.68 -14.30 2.05
C VAL A 338 13.24 -14.71 0.64
N GLY A 339 12.30 -13.99 0.04
CA GLY A 339 11.86 -14.18 -1.34
C GLY A 339 11.28 -12.89 -1.94
N ILE A 340 11.43 -12.74 -3.26
CA ILE A 340 10.86 -11.66 -4.06
C ILE A 340 10.43 -12.21 -5.41
N GLY A 341 9.35 -11.68 -5.96
CA GLY A 341 8.84 -12.03 -7.28
C GLY A 341 7.94 -10.95 -7.83
N THR A 342 7.52 -11.09 -9.08
CA THR A 342 6.54 -10.19 -9.69
C THR A 342 5.16 -10.44 -9.09
N SER A 343 4.41 -9.36 -8.89
CA SER A 343 2.96 -9.51 -8.74
C SER A 343 2.37 -10.07 -10.03
N SER A 344 1.33 -10.90 -9.95
CA SER A 344 0.56 -11.29 -11.14
C SER A 344 -0.08 -10.10 -11.85
N LEU A 345 -0.07 -8.93 -11.21
CA LEU A 345 -0.55 -7.64 -11.72
C LEU A 345 0.61 -6.70 -12.13
N ASP A 346 1.86 -7.20 -12.22
CA ASP A 346 3.02 -6.40 -12.67
C ASP A 346 2.90 -6.10 -14.17
N GLU A 347 3.21 -4.86 -14.55
CA GLU A 347 2.90 -4.31 -15.87
C GLU A 347 3.80 -4.84 -17.00
N SER A 348 4.91 -5.47 -16.63
CA SER A 348 5.91 -6.03 -17.52
C SER A 348 5.61 -7.47 -17.95
N GLY A 349 4.83 -8.23 -17.17
CA GLY A 349 4.60 -9.67 -17.40
C GLY A 349 5.86 -10.55 -17.34
N GLU A 350 7.02 -10.00 -16.99
CA GLU A 350 8.33 -10.61 -17.21
C GLU A 350 9.09 -10.73 -15.89
N GLY A 351 9.08 -11.89 -15.25
CA GLY A 351 9.81 -12.10 -14.00
C GLY A 351 9.46 -13.39 -13.26
N ALA A 352 10.25 -13.71 -12.24
CA ALA A 352 10.00 -14.87 -11.39
C ALA A 352 8.64 -14.71 -10.65
N PRO A 353 7.84 -15.79 -10.54
CA PRO A 353 6.53 -15.73 -9.91
C PRO A 353 6.64 -15.28 -8.45
N ALA A 354 5.57 -14.68 -7.94
CA ALA A 354 5.46 -14.28 -6.54
C ALA A 354 5.87 -15.43 -5.59
N PRO A 355 6.72 -15.15 -4.59
CA PRO A 355 7.09 -16.14 -3.59
C PRO A 355 5.85 -16.50 -2.76
N ALA A 356 5.60 -17.79 -2.61
CA ALA A 356 4.49 -18.30 -1.82
C ALA A 356 5.00 -19.36 -0.85
N LEU A 357 4.21 -19.61 0.20
CA LEU A 357 4.39 -20.81 1.01
C LEU A 357 4.19 -22.04 0.11
N GLN A 358 5.03 -23.07 0.29
CA GLN A 358 4.94 -24.32 -0.49
C GLN A 358 3.55 -24.98 -0.35
N THR A 359 2.88 -24.73 0.77
CA THR A 359 1.51 -25.11 1.08
C THR A 359 0.57 -23.91 0.95
N GLY A 360 -0.59 -24.09 0.30
CA GLY A 360 -1.54 -22.99 0.06
C GLY A 360 -1.27 -22.18 -1.20
N LEU A 361 -0.86 -22.82 -2.30
CA LEU A 361 -0.75 -22.16 -3.61
C LEU A 361 -2.12 -22.05 -4.28
N CYS A 362 -2.39 -20.89 -4.88
CA CYS A 362 -3.55 -20.70 -5.75
C CYS A 362 -3.47 -21.63 -6.98
N ARG A 363 -4.13 -22.79 -6.93
CA ARG A 363 -4.20 -23.71 -8.06
C ARG A 363 -4.93 -23.06 -9.23
N PRO A 364 -4.49 -23.19 -10.49
CA PRO A 364 -5.28 -22.74 -11.63
C PRO A 364 -6.66 -23.43 -11.59
N PRO A 365 -7.73 -22.79 -12.11
CA PRO A 365 -9.01 -23.46 -12.23
C PRO A 365 -8.80 -24.78 -12.95
N SER A 366 -9.27 -25.89 -12.37
CA SER A 366 -9.23 -27.19 -13.03
C SER A 366 -9.93 -27.00 -14.37
N SER A 367 -9.19 -27.11 -15.47
CA SER A 367 -9.83 -27.32 -16.76
C SER A 367 -10.66 -28.58 -16.57
N GLN A 368 -11.99 -28.43 -16.54
CA GLN A 368 -12.83 -29.55 -16.87
C GLN A 368 -12.34 -30.00 -18.24
N ARG A 369 -11.67 -31.16 -18.30
CA ARG A 369 -11.52 -31.87 -19.56
C ARG A 369 -12.92 -31.89 -20.15
N ALA A 370 -13.11 -31.23 -21.28
CA ALA A 370 -14.18 -31.57 -22.19
C ALA A 370 -13.97 -33.06 -22.45
N GLY A 371 -14.74 -33.88 -21.73
CA GLY A 371 -14.83 -35.30 -22.01
C GLY A 371 -15.57 -35.41 -23.34
N ASP A 372 -14.93 -36.10 -24.28
CA ASP A 372 -15.60 -36.69 -25.43
C ASP A 372 -16.96 -37.27 -25.01
N GLN A 373 -18.02 -36.79 -25.64
CA GLN A 373 -19.19 -37.58 -26.02
C GLN A 373 -19.66 -37.14 -27.40
#